data_AF-A0A0A1GY46-F1
#
_entry.id   AF-A0A0A1GY46-F1
#
_cell.length_a   1.000
_cell.length_b   1.000
_cell.length_c   1.000
_cell.angle_alpha   90.00
_cell.angle_beta   90.00
_cell.angle_gamma   90.00
#
_symmetry.space_group_name_H-M   'P 1'
#
loop_
_entity.id
_entity.type
_entity.pdbx_description
1 polymer ?
#
loop_
_entity_poly.entity_id
_entity_poly.type
_entity_poly.pdbx_seq_one_letter_code
_entity_poly.pdbx_strand_id
1 'polypeptide(L)'
;HHDKHYQAYVDKLNAALEKYPELYNYSLCELLQNLDSLPKDIATTVRNNAGGAYNHKFFFDIMTPEKTIPSESLKEAIDRDFGSFEKFKQEFQKSALDVFGSGWAWLVATKDGNLSIMTTPNQDSPVSKNLTPIIG
;
A
#
# COMPACT_ATOMS: atom_id res chain seq x y z
N HIS A 1 17.11 1.88 -1.70
CA HIS A 1 15.63 1.85 -1.76
C HIS A 1 15.05 3.21 -1.40
N HIS A 2 15.27 3.71 -0.18
CA HIS A 2 14.78 5.01 0.30
C HIS A 2 15.29 6.20 -0.53
N ASP A 3 16.59 6.52 -0.49
CA ASP A 3 17.13 7.79 -1.03
C ASP A 3 17.05 7.98 -2.56
N LYS A 4 16.68 6.93 -3.30
CA LYS A 4 16.62 6.96 -4.78
C LYS A 4 15.25 6.59 -5.31
N HIS A 5 14.74 5.39 -5.01
CA HIS A 5 13.47 4.94 -5.57
C HIS A 5 12.29 5.69 -4.94
N TYR A 6 12.22 5.75 -3.61
CA TYR A 6 11.17 6.51 -2.94
C TYR A 6 11.25 8.00 -3.29
N GLN A 7 12.44 8.60 -3.24
CA GLN A 7 12.64 10.00 -3.61
C GLN A 7 12.14 10.30 -5.03
N ALA A 8 12.45 9.45 -6.02
CA ALA A 8 12.03 9.68 -7.39
C ALA A 8 10.50 9.69 -7.56
N TYR A 9 9.76 8.89 -6.77
CA TYR A 9 8.29 8.93 -6.78
C TYR A 9 7.77 10.25 -6.22
N VAL A 10 8.37 10.75 -5.13
CA VAL A 10 8.01 12.05 -4.55
C VAL A 10 8.27 13.18 -5.54
N ASP A 11 9.47 13.22 -6.13
CA ASP A 11 9.87 14.26 -7.09
C ASP A 11 8.92 14.29 -8.31
N LYS A 12 8.63 13.11 -8.89
CA LYS A 12 7.73 13.00 -10.05
C LYS A 12 6.29 13.30 -9.72
N LEU A 13 5.81 12.91 -8.53
CA LEU A 13 4.47 13.29 -8.07
C LEU A 13 4.40 14.81 -7.96
N ASN A 14 5.34 15.45 -7.26
CA ASN A 14 5.32 16.89 -7.08
C ASN A 14 5.36 17.62 -8.42
N ALA A 15 6.23 17.24 -9.36
CA ALA A 15 6.29 17.83 -10.69
C ALA A 15 4.96 17.70 -11.46
N ALA A 16 4.26 16.57 -11.34
CA ALA A 16 2.97 16.36 -12.00
C ALA A 16 1.85 17.24 -11.43
N LEU A 17 1.90 17.53 -10.12
CA LEU A 17 0.90 18.35 -9.43
C LEU A 17 1.11 19.86 -9.63
N GLU A 18 2.25 20.32 -10.16
CA GLU A 18 2.50 21.74 -10.44
C GLU A 18 1.44 22.35 -11.36
N LYS A 19 0.85 21.55 -12.25
CA LYS A 19 -0.24 21.97 -13.15
C LYS A 19 -1.59 22.15 -12.44
N TYR A 20 -1.77 21.51 -11.27
CA TYR A 20 -3.00 21.53 -10.47
C TYR A 20 -2.66 21.75 -8.98
N PRO A 21 -2.19 22.95 -8.59
CA PRO A 21 -1.65 23.20 -7.26
C PRO A 21 -2.61 22.90 -6.10
N GLU A 22 -3.92 22.95 -6.33
CA GLU A 22 -4.93 22.57 -5.35
C GLU A 22 -4.79 21.12 -4.85
N LEU A 23 -4.24 20.23 -5.69
CA LEU A 23 -4.02 18.83 -5.36
C LEU A 23 -2.88 18.60 -4.35
N TYR A 24 -2.02 19.60 -4.10
CA TYR A 24 -1.05 19.50 -3.00
C TYR A 24 -1.72 19.49 -1.62
N ASN A 25 -2.96 19.97 -1.52
CA ASN A 25 -3.73 19.92 -0.27
C ASN A 25 -4.32 18.53 0.01
N TYR A 26 -4.26 17.62 -0.96
CA TYR A 26 -4.72 16.24 -0.77
C TYR A 26 -3.62 15.43 -0.10
N SER A 27 -4.02 14.58 0.84
CA SER A 27 -3.19 13.48 1.30
C SER A 27 -2.94 12.47 0.17
N LEU A 28 -1.88 11.66 0.31
CA LEU A 28 -1.63 10.54 -0.61
C LEU A 28 -2.82 9.57 -0.67
N CYS A 29 -3.51 9.33 0.45
CA CYS A 29 -4.71 8.50 0.49
C CYS A 29 -5.84 9.09 -0.36
N GLU A 30 -6.11 10.40 -0.24
CA GLU A 30 -7.16 11.05 -1.03
C GLU A 30 -6.83 11.02 -2.52
N LEU A 31 -5.56 11.24 -2.90
CA LEU A 31 -5.14 11.09 -4.31
C LEU A 31 -5.39 9.66 -4.83
N LEU A 32 -5.04 8.64 -4.04
CA LEU A 32 -5.18 7.24 -4.43
C LEU A 32 -6.64 6.75 -4.43
N GLN A 33 -7.52 7.33 -3.62
CA GLN A 33 -8.94 7.00 -3.60
C GLN A 33 -9.72 7.67 -4.73
N ASN A 34 -9.19 8.75 -5.31
CA ASN A 34 -9.89 9.58 -6.30
C ASN A 34 -9.25 9.52 -7.70
N LEU A 35 -8.45 8.50 -8.01
CA LEU A 35 -7.70 8.38 -9.27
C LEU A 35 -8.57 8.53 -10.52
N ASP A 36 -9.79 7.98 -10.51
CA ASP A 36 -10.69 8.02 -11.67
C ASP A 36 -11.29 9.42 -11.92
N SER A 37 -11.38 10.23 -10.88
CA SER A 37 -11.88 11.62 -10.92
C SER A 37 -10.80 12.68 -11.13
N LEU A 38 -9.52 12.30 -11.08
CA LEU A 38 -8.42 13.23 -11.38
C LEU A 38 -8.44 13.67 -12.85
N PRO A 39 -7.84 14.84 -13.18
CA PRO A 39 -7.63 15.24 -14.55
C PRO A 39 -6.91 14.15 -15.35
N LYS A 40 -7.46 13.79 -16.52
CA LYS A 40 -7.04 12.62 -17.29
C LYS A 40 -5.58 12.67 -17.74
N ASP A 41 -5.02 13.86 -17.88
CA ASP A 41 -3.63 14.08 -18.28
C ASP A 41 -2.61 13.75 -17.17
N ILE A 42 -3.03 13.71 -15.90
CA ILE A 42 -2.15 13.37 -14.75
C ILE A 42 -2.54 12.07 -14.05
N ALA A 43 -3.75 11.53 -14.26
CA ALA A 43 -4.28 10.41 -13.48
C ALA A 43 -3.33 9.20 -13.41
N THR A 44 -2.73 8.79 -14.54
CA THR A 44 -1.75 7.70 -14.57
C THR A 44 -0.45 8.05 -13.85
N THR A 45 0.03 9.29 -13.99
CA THR A 45 1.24 9.77 -13.31
C THR A 45 1.03 9.81 -11.79
N VAL A 46 -0.14 10.28 -11.34
CA VAL A 46 -0.51 10.27 -9.92
C VAL A 46 -0.65 8.85 -9.41
N ARG A 47 -1.36 7.95 -10.13
CA ARG A 47 -1.46 6.53 -9.76
C ARG A 47 -0.09 5.90 -9.49
N ASN A 48 0.85 6.07 -10.41
CA ASN A 48 2.16 5.45 -10.29
C ASN A 48 3.04 6.09 -9.21
N ASN A 49 3.05 7.43 -9.12
CA ASN A 49 3.99 8.15 -8.25
C ASN A 49 3.44 8.43 -6.85
N ALA A 50 2.14 8.73 -6.70
CA ALA A 50 1.49 8.74 -5.39
C ALA A 50 1.42 7.33 -4.81
N GLY A 51 1.16 6.31 -5.65
CA GLY A 51 1.25 4.91 -5.25
C GLY A 51 2.65 4.56 -4.75
N GLY A 52 3.69 4.89 -5.52
CA GLY A 52 5.07 4.68 -5.11
C GLY A 52 5.45 5.41 -3.83
N ALA A 53 5.07 6.69 -3.70
CA ALA A 53 5.34 7.48 -2.49
C ALA A 53 4.62 6.93 -1.26
N TYR A 54 3.35 6.54 -1.38
CA TYR A 54 2.56 5.97 -0.30
C TYR A 54 3.10 4.60 0.12
N ASN A 55 3.26 3.69 -0.84
CA ASN A 55 3.69 2.31 -0.59
C ASN A 55 5.08 2.27 0.07
N HIS A 56 6.02 3.11 -0.38
CA HIS A 56 7.36 3.12 0.21
C HIS A 56 7.39 3.73 1.61
N LYS A 57 6.65 4.82 1.85
CA LYS A 57 6.53 5.38 3.20
C LYS A 57 5.99 4.32 4.16
N PHE A 58 4.88 3.67 3.77
CA PHE A 58 4.29 2.58 4.52
C PHE A 58 5.26 1.41 4.75
N PHE A 59 5.98 0.97 3.72
CA PHE A 59 6.93 -0.14 3.79
C PHE A 59 8.08 0.12 4.76
N PHE A 60 8.61 1.35 4.81
CA PHE A 60 9.66 1.67 5.78
C PHE A 60 9.11 1.77 7.20
N ASP A 61 7.91 2.30 7.39
CA ASP A 61 7.27 2.43 8.71
C ASP A 61 6.88 1.08 9.32
N ILE A 62 6.61 0.05 8.50
CA ILE A 62 6.20 -1.28 8.97
C ILE A 62 7.39 -2.19 9.33
N MET A 63 8.63 -1.74 9.09
CA MET A 63 9.85 -2.47 9.44
C MET A 63 10.52 -1.83 10.66
N THR A 64 11.10 -2.67 11.52
CA THR A 64 11.80 -2.19 12.73
C THR A 64 12.97 -3.11 13.10
N PRO A 65 14.07 -2.56 13.64
CA PRO A 65 15.12 -3.36 14.26
C PRO A 65 14.71 -3.96 15.61
N GLU A 66 13.60 -3.50 16.18
CA GLU A 66 13.10 -3.96 17.47
C GLU A 66 12.38 -5.31 17.35
N LYS A 67 12.35 -6.06 18.45
CA LYS A 67 11.59 -7.31 18.50
C LYS A 67 10.12 -6.99 18.76
N THR A 68 9.27 -7.31 17.79
CA THR A 68 7.81 -7.17 17.90
C THR A 68 7.12 -8.51 17.62
N ILE A 69 5.89 -8.66 18.13
CA ILE A 69 5.02 -9.80 17.85
C ILE A 69 3.58 -9.32 17.66
N PRO A 70 2.75 -10.02 16.87
CA PRO A 70 1.31 -9.72 16.81
C PRO A 70 0.69 -9.81 18.20
N SER A 71 -0.14 -8.82 18.55
CA SER A 71 -0.82 -8.75 19.84
C SER A 71 -2.23 -8.16 19.69
N GLU A 72 -2.98 -8.16 20.79
CA GLU A 72 -4.31 -7.57 20.90
C GLU A 72 -5.26 -8.03 19.76
N SER A 73 -6.08 -7.11 19.24
CA SER A 73 -7.09 -7.39 18.22
C SER A 73 -6.51 -7.90 16.90
N LEU A 74 -5.29 -7.49 16.53
CA LEU A 74 -4.65 -7.97 15.30
C LEU A 74 -4.27 -9.44 15.41
N LYS A 75 -3.74 -9.88 16.56
CA LYS A 75 -3.45 -11.29 16.78
C LYS A 75 -4.72 -12.14 16.69
N GLU A 76 -5.78 -11.71 17.36
CA GLU A 76 -7.07 -12.40 17.35
C GLU A 76 -7.68 -12.46 15.95
N ALA A 77 -7.58 -11.37 15.18
CA ALA A 77 -8.06 -11.32 13.80
C ALA A 77 -7.29 -12.27 12.88
N ILE A 78 -5.96 -12.37 13.03
CA ILE A 78 -5.15 -13.34 12.26
C ILE A 78 -5.58 -14.77 12.58
N ASP A 79 -5.72 -15.11 13.85
CA ASP A 79 -6.13 -16.45 14.27
C ASP A 79 -7.57 -16.76 13.81
N ARG A 80 -8.47 -15.77 13.80
CA ARG A 80 -9.84 -15.88 13.27
C ARG A 80 -9.89 -16.13 11.76
N ASP A 81 -9.20 -15.30 10.98
CA ASP A 81 -9.38 -15.25 9.52
C ASP A 81 -8.51 -16.27 8.78
N PHE A 82 -7.37 -16.67 9.37
CA PHE A 82 -6.44 -17.62 8.77
C PHE A 82 -6.28 -18.92 9.59
N GLY A 83 -6.88 -18.99 10.78
CA GLY A 83 -6.81 -20.13 11.69
C GLY A 83 -5.54 -20.19 12.56
N SER A 84 -4.41 -19.68 12.08
CA SER A 84 -3.21 -19.46 12.88
C SER A 84 -2.23 -18.50 12.20
N PHE A 85 -1.32 -17.89 12.97
CA PHE A 85 -0.22 -17.10 12.43
C PHE A 85 0.63 -17.85 11.39
N GLU A 86 0.88 -19.14 11.61
CA GLU A 86 1.67 -19.94 10.67
C GLU A 86 0.97 -20.12 9.32
N LYS A 87 -0.35 -20.35 9.32
CA LYS A 87 -1.15 -20.44 8.09
C LYS A 87 -1.18 -19.10 7.35
N PHE A 88 -1.39 -18.01 8.09
CA PHE A 88 -1.29 -16.66 7.54
C PHE A 88 0.07 -16.42 6.87
N LYS A 89 1.17 -16.76 7.56
CA LYS A 89 2.52 -16.55 7.04
C LYS A 89 2.77 -17.36 5.77
N GLN A 90 2.34 -18.62 5.73
CA GLN A 90 2.47 -19.47 4.54
C GLN A 90 1.71 -18.90 3.35
N GLU A 91 0.47 -18.46 3.56
CA GLU A 91 -0.36 -17.85 2.51
C GLU A 91 0.23 -16.52 2.01
N PHE A 92 0.75 -15.70 2.93
CA PHE A 92 1.36 -14.41 2.59
C PHE A 92 2.65 -14.62 1.79
N GLN A 93 3.53 -15.53 2.24
CA GLN A 93 4.77 -15.85 1.53
C GLN A 93 4.50 -16.42 0.14
N LYS A 94 3.50 -17.32 0.01
CA LYS A 94 3.10 -17.86 -1.29
C LYS A 94 2.60 -16.75 -2.22
N SER A 95 1.72 -15.88 -1.72
CA SER A 95 1.18 -14.77 -2.51
C SER A 95 2.26 -13.79 -2.96
N ALA A 96 3.24 -13.50 -2.10
CA ALA A 96 4.39 -12.67 -2.45
C ALA A 96 5.30 -13.32 -3.50
N LEU A 97 5.53 -14.63 -3.41
CA LEU A 97 6.33 -15.39 -4.37
C LEU A 97 5.66 -15.44 -5.76
N ASP A 98 4.33 -15.55 -5.78
CA ASP A 98 3.53 -15.70 -6.99
C ASP A 98 3.30 -14.36 -7.72
N VAL A 99 3.81 -13.23 -7.20
CA VAL A 99 3.79 -11.95 -7.93
C VAL A 99 4.67 -12.07 -9.18
N PHE A 100 4.03 -12.05 -10.35
CA PHE A 100 4.73 -12.04 -11.63
C PHE A 100 5.06 -10.61 -12.07
N GLY A 101 6.35 -10.30 -12.17
CA GLY A 101 6.84 -8.95 -12.47
C GLY A 101 6.97 -8.10 -11.20
N SER A 102 6.85 -6.78 -11.33
CA SER A 102 6.91 -5.87 -10.17
C SER A 102 5.54 -5.76 -9.50
N GLY A 103 5.51 -5.80 -8.17
CA GLY A 103 4.29 -5.65 -7.40
C GLY A 103 4.53 -5.82 -5.90
N TRP A 104 3.42 -5.90 -5.17
CA TRP A 104 3.38 -5.97 -3.71
C TRP A 104 2.42 -7.07 -3.27
N ALA A 105 2.70 -7.66 -2.11
CA ALA A 105 1.76 -8.53 -1.40
C ALA A 105 1.34 -7.83 -0.11
N TRP A 106 0.06 -7.89 0.22
CA TRP A 106 -0.53 -7.11 1.30
C TRP A 106 -1.37 -7.99 2.21
N LEU A 107 -1.27 -7.75 3.51
CA LEU A 107 -2.36 -8.04 4.44
C LEU A 107 -3.23 -6.80 4.48
N VAL A 108 -4.51 -6.97 4.20
CA VAL A 108 -5.47 -5.85 4.15
C VAL A 108 -6.65 -6.12 5.04
N ALA A 109 -7.26 -5.05 5.53
CA ALA A 109 -8.52 -5.10 6.25
C ALA A 109 -9.63 -4.40 5.46
N THR A 110 -10.83 -4.99 5.50
CA THR A 110 -12.07 -4.28 5.18
C THR A 110 -12.42 -3.29 6.30
N LYS A 111 -13.39 -2.39 6.06
CA LYS A 111 -13.86 -1.43 7.08
C LYS A 111 -14.39 -2.10 8.35
N ASP A 112 -14.92 -3.32 8.23
CA ASP A 112 -15.44 -4.11 9.35
C ASP A 112 -14.34 -4.92 10.07
N GLY A 113 -13.08 -4.81 9.63
CA GLY A 113 -11.93 -5.45 10.28
C GLY A 113 -11.67 -6.91 9.87
N ASN A 114 -12.31 -7.40 8.81
CA ASN A 114 -11.99 -8.71 8.23
C ASN A 114 -10.70 -8.63 7.43
N LEU A 115 -9.78 -9.56 7.69
CA LEU A 115 -8.47 -9.64 7.06
C LEU A 115 -8.48 -10.54 5.82
N SER A 116 -7.68 -10.17 4.84
CA SER A 116 -7.37 -11.02 3.69
C SER A 116 -5.99 -10.68 3.11
N ILE A 117 -5.45 -11.61 2.30
CA ILE A 117 -4.22 -11.39 1.56
C ILE A 117 -4.56 -11.05 0.11
N MET A 118 -3.89 -10.06 -0.46
CA MET A 118 -4.00 -9.72 -1.87
C MET A 118 -2.68 -9.21 -2.43
N THR A 119 -2.55 -9.18 -3.75
CA THR A 119 -1.41 -8.57 -4.43
C THR A 119 -1.83 -7.38 -5.28
N THR A 120 -0.90 -6.47 -5.53
CA THR A 120 -1.08 -5.38 -6.49
C THR A 120 0.09 -5.31 -7.46
N PRO A 121 -0.16 -5.03 -8.75
CA PRO A 121 0.91 -4.83 -9.71
C PRO A 121 1.54 -3.44 -9.57
N ASN A 122 2.82 -3.33 -9.89
CA ASN A 122 3.57 -2.08 -9.93
C ASN A 122 3.46 -1.27 -8.62
N GLN A 123 2.83 -0.10 -8.66
CA GLN A 123 2.61 0.78 -7.50
C GLN A 123 1.12 0.98 -7.21
N ASP A 124 0.26 0.10 -7.73
CA ASP A 124 -1.14 0.09 -7.33
C ASP A 124 -1.23 -0.21 -5.82
N SER A 125 -2.22 0.40 -5.16
CA SER A 125 -2.39 0.30 -3.71
C SER A 125 -3.78 -0.26 -3.36
N PRO A 126 -3.90 -1.10 -2.31
CA PRO A 126 -5.21 -1.51 -1.78
C PRO A 126 -6.10 -0.32 -1.37
N VAL A 127 -5.49 0.83 -1.06
CA VAL A 127 -6.20 2.09 -0.73
C VAL A 127 -7.18 2.50 -1.83
N SER A 128 -6.79 2.34 -3.10
CA SER A 128 -7.65 2.63 -4.26
C SER A 128 -8.85 1.68 -4.38
N LYS A 129 -8.85 0.57 -3.64
CA LYS A 129 -9.94 -0.42 -3.55
C LYS A 129 -10.71 -0.33 -2.23
N ASN A 130 -10.54 0.76 -1.48
CA ASN A 130 -11.12 0.97 -0.15
C ASN A 130 -10.75 -0.11 0.88
N LEU A 131 -9.58 -0.73 0.70
CA LEU A 131 -9.00 -1.68 1.64
C LEU A 131 -7.87 -0.99 2.40
N THR A 132 -7.78 -1.23 3.70
CA THR A 132 -6.76 -0.65 4.58
C THR A 132 -5.54 -1.58 4.62
N PRO A 133 -4.35 -1.15 4.17
CA PRO A 133 -3.13 -1.95 4.31
C PRO A 133 -2.73 -2.08 5.79
N ILE A 134 -2.41 -3.30 6.22
CA ILE A 134 -1.94 -3.62 7.58
C ILE A 134 -0.44 -3.92 7.57
N ILE A 135 0.00 -4.79 6.66
CA ILE A 135 1.41 -4.99 6.28
C ILE A 135 1.50 -5.20 4.77
N GLY A 136 2.67 -4.99 4.19
CA GLY A 136 2.94 -5.27 2.77
C GLY A 136 4.27 -4.71 2.32
#